data_AF-U2PFZ1-F1
#
_entry.id   AF-U2PFZ1-F1
#
_cell.length_a   1.000
_cell.length_b   1.000
_cell.length_c   1.000
_cell.angle_alpha   90.00
_cell.angle_beta   90.00
_cell.angle_gamma   90.00
#
_symmetry.space_group_name_H-M   'P 1'
#
loop_
_entity.id
_entity.type
_entity.pdbx_description
1 polymer ?
#
loop_
_entity_poly.entity_id
_entity_poly.type
_entity_poly.pdbx_seq_one_letter_code
_entity_poly.pdbx_strand_id
1 'polypeptide(L)'
;MKRKYKQAYAILVAFVIVAAAYTCRMLAMYDIGGKYPSNIRAVLYLLLFALWGYSIDRRILQKQALHCLRLIAALMLFWLILRTLKYEVVTDLTVARYLWYLYYLPMLFIPLLGMYTALCLGQPEDYRMNLKKRMLAVIPIVLFACVITNDLHQHVFAFSSGVPGVPDNYSYSHCLLYFVSILWMVGCILCSLICFWKKSRIPGSNKRRLMPFGIACLMILYAVLYLADVSGVRWLFGDMNVMFCLLYAAIYESCIYCRMIQSNTGYAELFEATTLAACITDREGHIVLRSQAAKADVICPQQVGSILYKDEMRISSAPISGGYVVWQDNIRQLSQLQVRLSKNRMVLHENKKKLQEAYLVQKKLYELTEKNRIYDELETRYAEQTSHIRQLVAQCKNADSTEQKRLMKRILLLGTYIKRSVNLRFLCREYELLPQQEIRLTVDEAVRAMTACGTECGVVYRTTGPMHATEVLRLFDLLKDVAEHAIDELQSLFISVSDSEMDLSVECAADLSVLATRKVTVCNEDGLWLIRTQIGG
;
A
#
# COMPACT_ATOMS: atom_id res chain seq x y z
N MET A 1 -36.40 -0.22 25.17
CA MET A 1 -37.56 -1.03 25.62
C MET A 1 -37.97 -2.13 24.63
N LYS A 2 -38.11 -1.86 23.32
CA LYS A 2 -38.57 -2.85 22.29
C LYS A 2 -37.80 -4.21 22.24
N ARG A 3 -36.52 -4.26 22.66
CA ARG A 3 -35.64 -5.45 22.63
C ARG A 3 -36.04 -6.56 23.61
N LYS A 4 -36.36 -6.22 24.87
CA LYS A 4 -36.78 -7.20 25.88
C LYS A 4 -38.09 -7.87 25.46
N TYR A 5 -39.01 -7.12 24.86
CA TYR A 5 -40.29 -7.63 24.39
C TYR A 5 -40.17 -8.60 23.20
N LYS A 6 -39.30 -8.35 22.21
CA LYS A 6 -39.12 -9.28 21.07
C LYS A 6 -38.54 -10.63 21.48
N GLN A 7 -37.52 -10.64 22.35
CA GLN A 7 -36.94 -11.89 22.86
C GLN A 7 -37.89 -12.62 23.81
N ALA A 8 -38.56 -11.89 24.71
CA ALA A 8 -39.58 -12.46 25.58
C ALA A 8 -40.76 -13.05 24.78
N TYR A 9 -41.17 -12.40 23.69
CA TYR A 9 -42.22 -12.89 22.80
C TYR A 9 -41.81 -14.19 22.09
N ALA A 10 -40.60 -14.27 21.55
CA ALA A 10 -40.11 -15.51 20.92
C ALA A 10 -40.04 -16.68 21.92
N ILE A 11 -39.59 -16.41 23.15
CA ILE A 11 -39.57 -17.40 24.23
C ILE A 11 -41.00 -17.81 24.62
N LEU A 12 -41.92 -16.85 24.76
CA LEU A 12 -43.33 -17.10 25.07
C LEU A 12 -43.98 -17.97 23.99
N VAL A 13 -43.79 -17.65 22.71
CA VAL A 13 -44.31 -18.45 21.58
C VAL A 13 -43.76 -19.88 21.65
N ALA A 14 -42.47 -20.06 21.91
CA ALA A 14 -41.88 -21.39 22.07
C ALA A 14 -42.51 -22.16 23.23
N PHE A 15 -42.71 -21.53 24.40
CA PHE A 15 -43.39 -22.15 25.54
C PHE A 15 -44.84 -22.53 25.23
N VAL A 16 -45.58 -21.67 24.52
CA VAL A 16 -46.96 -21.96 24.10
C VAL A 16 -47.01 -23.16 23.17
N ILE A 17 -46.10 -23.25 22.18
CA ILE A 17 -46.02 -24.39 21.27
C ILE A 17 -45.68 -25.68 22.04
N VAL A 18 -44.73 -25.63 22.98
CA VAL A 18 -44.36 -26.79 23.82
C VAL A 18 -45.53 -27.22 24.70
N ALA A 19 -46.25 -26.27 25.32
CA ALA A 19 -47.41 -26.56 26.15
C ALA A 19 -48.55 -27.18 25.33
N ALA A 20 -48.84 -26.64 24.14
CA ALA A 20 -49.84 -27.18 23.22
C ALA A 20 -49.46 -28.60 22.72
N ALA A 21 -48.18 -28.83 22.44
CA ALA A 21 -47.70 -30.17 22.07
C ALA A 21 -47.81 -31.16 23.24
N TYR A 22 -47.60 -30.69 24.48
CA TYR A 22 -47.77 -31.49 25.68
C TYR A 22 -49.24 -31.82 25.97
N THR A 23 -50.17 -30.87 25.80
CA THR A 23 -51.60 -31.16 25.95
C THR A 23 -52.08 -32.15 24.88
N CYS A 24 -51.64 -32.02 23.64
CA CYS A 24 -51.92 -33.02 22.59
C CYS A 24 -51.42 -34.42 22.96
N ARG A 25 -50.28 -34.51 23.66
CA ARG A 25 -49.78 -35.78 24.19
C ARG A 25 -50.70 -36.34 25.28
N MET A 26 -51.14 -35.52 26.23
CA MET A 26 -52.04 -35.98 27.29
C MET A 26 -53.37 -36.47 26.69
N LEU A 27 -53.90 -35.76 25.69
CA LEU A 27 -55.11 -36.19 24.95
C LEU A 27 -54.90 -37.53 24.25
N ALA A 28 -53.77 -37.70 23.53
CA ALA A 28 -53.42 -38.98 22.90
C ALA A 28 -53.25 -40.12 23.92
N MET A 29 -52.70 -39.82 25.10
CA MET A 29 -52.49 -40.81 26.16
C MET A 29 -53.79 -41.30 26.79
N TYR A 30 -54.81 -40.44 26.88
CA TYR A 30 -56.16 -40.80 27.33
C TYR A 30 -57.08 -41.28 26.19
N ASP A 31 -56.53 -41.53 25.00
CA ASP A 31 -57.24 -41.95 23.79
C ASP A 31 -58.36 -40.99 23.35
N ILE A 32 -58.20 -39.70 23.66
CA ILE A 32 -59.16 -38.64 23.30
C ILE A 32 -58.77 -38.07 21.94
N GLY A 33 -59.60 -38.30 20.91
CA GLY A 33 -59.42 -37.74 19.57
C GLY A 33 -58.61 -38.62 18.60
N GLY A 34 -58.37 -39.89 18.93
CA GLY A 34 -57.73 -40.87 18.04
C GLY A 34 -56.30 -40.48 17.62
N LYS A 35 -55.97 -40.63 16.33
CA LYS A 35 -54.60 -40.34 15.80
C LYS A 35 -54.30 -38.85 15.62
N TYR A 36 -55.31 -37.98 15.62
CA TYR A 36 -55.14 -36.55 15.31
C TYR A 36 -54.23 -35.80 16.30
N PRO A 37 -54.35 -35.97 17.64
CA PRO A 37 -53.48 -35.29 18.59
C PRO A 37 -52.00 -35.66 18.44
N SER A 38 -51.66 -36.91 18.10
CA SER A 38 -50.26 -37.31 17.88
C SER A 38 -49.67 -36.66 16.63
N ASN A 39 -50.44 -36.60 15.54
CA ASN A 39 -50.04 -35.93 14.29
C ASN A 39 -49.87 -34.41 14.49
N ILE A 40 -50.82 -33.76 15.17
CA ILE A 40 -50.73 -32.32 15.48
C ILE A 40 -49.49 -32.05 16.33
N ARG A 41 -49.21 -32.88 17.34
CA ARG A 41 -48.01 -32.77 18.17
C ARG A 41 -46.72 -32.89 17.35
N ALA A 42 -46.65 -33.82 16.40
CA ALA A 42 -45.51 -33.96 15.52
C ALA A 42 -45.28 -32.69 14.68
N VAL A 43 -46.34 -32.15 14.09
CA VAL A 43 -46.29 -30.90 13.31
C VAL A 43 -45.84 -29.71 14.17
N LEU A 44 -46.36 -29.59 15.39
CA LEU A 44 -45.97 -28.52 16.33
C LEU A 44 -44.47 -28.56 16.66
N TYR A 45 -43.90 -29.73 16.92
CA TYR A 45 -42.46 -29.85 17.17
C TYR A 45 -41.63 -29.58 15.91
N LEU A 46 -42.05 -30.07 14.73
CA LEU A 46 -41.36 -29.75 13.47
C LEU A 46 -41.35 -28.24 13.21
N LEU A 47 -42.49 -27.57 13.41
CA LEU A 47 -42.60 -26.12 13.30
C LEU A 47 -41.67 -25.42 14.31
N LEU A 48 -41.65 -25.86 15.56
CA LEU A 48 -40.80 -25.28 16.61
C LEU A 48 -39.31 -25.32 16.22
N PHE A 49 -38.80 -26.48 15.80
CA PHE A 49 -37.38 -26.62 15.45
C PHE A 49 -37.03 -25.95 14.11
N ALA A 50 -37.97 -25.87 13.16
CA ALA A 50 -37.81 -25.08 11.95
C ALA A 50 -37.71 -23.58 12.25
N LEU A 51 -38.59 -23.06 13.11
CA LEU A 51 -38.54 -21.66 13.58
C LEU A 51 -37.27 -21.38 14.38
N TRP A 52 -36.82 -22.32 15.21
CA TRP A 52 -35.56 -22.21 15.94
C TRP A 52 -34.37 -22.13 14.98
N GLY A 53 -34.29 -23.01 13.98
CA GLY A 53 -33.26 -22.96 12.93
C GLY A 53 -33.26 -21.63 12.17
N TYR A 54 -34.44 -21.17 11.75
CA TYR A 54 -34.61 -19.85 11.11
C TYR A 54 -34.17 -18.69 12.01
N SER A 55 -34.43 -18.80 13.31
CA SER A 55 -34.00 -17.78 14.27
C SER A 55 -32.48 -17.76 14.45
N ILE A 56 -31.77 -18.88 14.30
CA ILE A 56 -30.30 -18.92 14.36
C ILE A 56 -29.68 -18.22 13.15
N ASP A 57 -30.24 -18.44 11.96
CA ASP A 57 -29.78 -17.84 10.70
C ASP A 57 -29.67 -16.31 10.75
N ARG A 58 -30.62 -15.68 11.44
CA ARG A 58 -30.64 -14.22 11.59
C ARG A 58 -29.71 -13.71 12.70
N ARG A 59 -29.29 -14.59 13.62
CA ARG A 59 -28.58 -14.20 14.85
C ARG A 59 -27.09 -14.53 14.83
N ILE A 60 -26.63 -15.52 14.07
CA ILE A 60 -25.21 -15.93 14.09
C ILE A 60 -24.48 -15.40 12.86
N LEU A 61 -23.44 -14.59 13.06
CA LEU A 61 -22.63 -13.99 11.98
C LEU A 61 -21.57 -14.95 11.42
N GLN A 62 -20.92 -15.71 12.30
CA GLN A 62 -19.81 -16.56 11.90
C GLN A 62 -20.30 -17.73 11.02
N LYS A 63 -19.94 -17.69 9.72
CA LYS A 63 -20.45 -18.62 8.69
C LYS A 63 -20.31 -20.09 9.07
N GLN A 64 -19.17 -20.49 9.65
CA GLN A 64 -18.95 -21.90 10.01
C GLN A 64 -19.76 -22.39 11.20
N ALA A 65 -19.83 -21.58 12.26
CA ALA A 65 -20.66 -21.89 13.43
C ALA A 65 -22.14 -21.95 13.00
N LEU A 66 -22.56 -21.04 12.12
CA LEU A 66 -23.89 -21.04 11.53
C LEU A 66 -24.17 -22.32 10.73
N HIS A 67 -23.26 -22.76 9.85
CA HIS A 67 -23.44 -24.03 9.13
C HIS A 67 -23.59 -25.24 10.07
N CYS A 68 -22.79 -25.30 11.15
CA CYS A 68 -22.90 -26.39 12.12
C CYS A 68 -24.25 -26.37 12.85
N LEU A 69 -24.71 -25.20 13.31
CA LEU A 69 -26.00 -25.05 13.97
C LEU A 69 -27.19 -25.32 13.03
N ARG A 70 -27.09 -24.95 11.75
CA ARG A 70 -28.06 -25.31 10.70
C ARG A 70 -28.15 -26.82 10.53
N LEU A 71 -27.00 -27.50 10.45
CA LEU A 71 -26.97 -28.96 10.37
C LEU A 71 -27.55 -29.60 11.64
N ILE A 72 -27.32 -29.03 12.83
CA ILE A 72 -27.95 -29.50 14.07
C ILE A 72 -29.48 -29.38 13.98
N ALA A 73 -30.00 -28.23 13.53
CA ALA A 73 -31.44 -28.05 13.35
C ALA A 73 -32.01 -29.06 12.33
N ALA A 74 -31.33 -29.27 11.20
CA ALA A 74 -31.72 -30.24 10.19
C ALA A 74 -31.71 -31.68 10.73
N LEU A 75 -30.70 -32.06 11.51
CA LEU A 75 -30.63 -33.37 12.16
C LEU A 75 -31.72 -33.57 13.21
N MET A 76 -32.09 -32.53 13.97
CA MET A 76 -33.23 -32.61 14.91
C MET A 76 -34.56 -32.81 14.17
N LEU A 77 -34.79 -32.07 13.08
CA LEU A 77 -35.98 -32.27 12.24
C LEU A 77 -36.01 -33.67 11.66
N PHE A 78 -34.89 -34.14 11.09
CA PHE A 78 -34.75 -35.49 10.58
C PHE A 78 -35.05 -36.53 11.65
N TRP A 79 -34.50 -36.38 12.87
CA TRP A 79 -34.75 -37.29 13.98
C TRP A 79 -36.23 -37.38 14.35
N LEU A 80 -36.94 -36.25 14.36
CA LEU A 80 -38.37 -36.21 14.63
C LEU A 80 -39.20 -36.82 13.50
N ILE A 81 -38.79 -36.64 12.23
CA ILE A 81 -39.44 -37.29 11.09
C ILE A 81 -39.29 -38.82 11.19
N LEU A 82 -38.07 -39.32 11.43
CA LEU A 82 -37.83 -40.75 11.63
C LEU A 82 -38.67 -41.31 12.76
N ARG A 83 -38.82 -40.52 13.83
CA ARG A 83 -39.68 -40.88 14.94
C ARG A 83 -41.13 -41.04 14.54
N THR A 84 -41.69 -40.04 13.86
CA THR A 84 -43.07 -40.10 13.39
C THR A 84 -43.27 -41.29 12.45
N LEU A 85 -42.32 -41.54 11.54
CA LEU A 85 -42.37 -42.71 10.66
C LEU A 85 -42.40 -44.03 11.46
N LYS A 86 -41.51 -44.19 12.44
CA LYS A 86 -41.41 -45.42 13.25
C LYS A 86 -42.70 -45.73 14.02
N TYR A 87 -43.34 -44.73 14.60
CA TYR A 87 -44.47 -44.95 15.52
C TYR A 87 -45.86 -44.79 14.87
N GLU A 88 -46.00 -43.97 13.84
CA GLU A 88 -47.32 -43.63 13.25
C GLU A 88 -47.56 -44.28 11.88
N VAL A 89 -46.50 -44.64 11.15
CA VAL A 89 -46.60 -45.08 9.74
C VAL A 89 -46.18 -46.54 9.56
N VAL A 90 -45.03 -46.93 10.13
CA VAL A 90 -44.44 -48.25 9.90
C VAL A 90 -45.01 -49.30 10.84
N THR A 91 -45.52 -50.39 10.27
CA THR A 91 -46.02 -51.57 11.00
C THR A 91 -45.03 -52.74 10.99
N ASP A 92 -44.11 -52.79 10.02
CA ASP A 92 -43.09 -53.83 9.91
C ASP A 92 -42.01 -53.65 10.99
N LEU A 93 -41.83 -54.70 11.80
CA LEU A 93 -40.85 -54.78 12.88
C LEU A 93 -39.40 -54.58 12.41
N THR A 94 -39.05 -55.07 11.21
CA THR A 94 -37.70 -54.95 10.65
C THR A 94 -37.42 -53.50 10.25
N VAL A 95 -38.37 -52.87 9.54
CA VAL A 95 -38.25 -51.47 9.14
C VAL A 95 -38.24 -50.57 10.38
N ALA A 96 -39.08 -50.84 11.39
CA ALA A 96 -39.09 -50.11 12.65
C ALA A 96 -37.76 -50.22 13.42
N ARG A 97 -37.06 -51.38 13.34
CA ARG A 97 -35.73 -51.59 13.91
C ARG A 97 -34.66 -50.78 13.18
N TYR A 98 -34.62 -50.79 11.86
CA TYR A 98 -33.67 -49.96 11.10
C TYR A 98 -33.92 -48.46 11.28
N LEU A 99 -35.18 -48.03 11.39
CA LEU A 99 -35.51 -46.64 11.76
C LEU A 99 -34.99 -46.28 13.14
N TRP A 100 -35.01 -47.22 14.09
CA TRP A 100 -34.42 -47.02 15.42
C TRP A 100 -32.89 -46.92 15.37
N TYR A 101 -32.21 -47.78 14.59
CA TYR A 101 -30.76 -47.65 14.35
C TYR A 101 -30.41 -46.31 13.71
N LEU A 102 -31.25 -45.82 12.81
CA LEU A 102 -31.06 -44.53 12.17
C LEU A 102 -31.19 -43.34 13.14
N TYR A 103 -31.78 -43.51 14.33
CA TYR A 103 -31.75 -42.48 15.39
C TYR A 103 -30.33 -42.21 15.90
N TYR A 104 -29.40 -43.15 15.75
CA TYR A 104 -28.02 -42.93 16.17
C TYR A 104 -27.29 -41.92 15.27
N LEU A 105 -27.76 -41.68 14.04
CA LEU A 105 -27.22 -40.63 13.18
C LEU A 105 -27.35 -39.24 13.84
N PRO A 106 -28.56 -38.72 14.16
CA PRO A 106 -28.68 -37.45 14.86
C PRO A 106 -28.06 -37.49 16.26
N MET A 107 -28.20 -38.58 17.02
CA MET A 107 -27.63 -38.68 18.37
C MET A 107 -26.10 -38.53 18.41
N LEU A 108 -25.37 -39.13 17.46
CA LEU A 108 -23.91 -39.08 17.42
C LEU A 108 -23.37 -37.78 16.77
N PHE A 109 -24.05 -37.28 15.74
CA PHE A 109 -23.56 -36.14 14.97
C PHE A 109 -23.96 -34.77 15.56
N ILE A 110 -25.09 -34.65 16.28
CA ILE A 110 -25.46 -33.38 16.95
C ILE A 110 -24.39 -32.93 17.96
N PRO A 111 -23.88 -33.80 18.87
CA PRO A 111 -22.78 -33.44 19.78
C PRO A 111 -21.48 -33.09 19.05
N LEU A 112 -21.11 -33.83 18.00
CA LEU A 112 -19.93 -33.52 17.18
C LEU A 112 -20.04 -32.12 16.57
N LEU A 113 -21.19 -31.78 15.98
CA LEU A 113 -21.44 -30.46 15.41
C LEU A 113 -21.40 -29.36 16.47
N GLY A 114 -21.83 -29.66 17.70
CA GLY A 114 -21.64 -28.79 18.85
C GLY A 114 -20.18 -28.49 19.17
N MET A 115 -19.36 -29.55 19.16
CA MET A 115 -17.91 -29.44 19.33
C MET A 115 -17.26 -28.65 18.20
N TYR A 116 -17.66 -28.87 16.94
CA TYR A 116 -17.21 -28.08 15.79
C TYR A 116 -17.60 -26.62 15.91
N THR A 117 -18.82 -26.33 16.38
CA THR A 117 -19.26 -24.97 16.69
C THR A 117 -18.30 -24.35 17.70
N ALA A 118 -17.99 -25.03 18.81
CA ALA A 118 -17.05 -24.57 19.83
C ALA A 118 -15.60 -24.36 19.30
N LEU A 119 -15.14 -25.19 18.36
CA LEU A 119 -13.83 -25.04 17.73
C LEU A 119 -13.76 -23.83 16.80
N CYS A 120 -14.86 -23.50 16.11
CA CYS A 120 -14.96 -22.33 15.25
C CYS A 120 -14.93 -21.02 16.04
N LEU A 121 -15.45 -21.00 17.28
CA LEU A 121 -15.45 -19.78 18.08
C LEU A 121 -14.04 -19.18 18.29
N GLY A 122 -13.96 -17.86 18.18
CA GLY A 122 -12.73 -17.07 18.35
C GLY A 122 -11.81 -17.07 17.12
N GLN A 123 -12.25 -17.64 16.00
CA GLN A 123 -11.55 -17.59 14.71
C GLN A 123 -12.14 -16.48 13.82
N PRO A 124 -11.40 -15.98 12.81
CA PRO A 124 -11.90 -14.96 11.88
C PRO A 124 -13.16 -15.42 11.13
N GLU A 125 -13.95 -14.49 10.59
CA GLU A 125 -15.24 -14.79 9.93
C GLU A 125 -15.10 -15.72 8.72
N ASP A 126 -14.00 -15.61 7.97
CA ASP A 126 -13.69 -16.46 6.81
C ASP A 126 -12.86 -17.70 7.16
N TYR A 127 -12.78 -18.05 8.46
CA TYR A 127 -12.08 -19.25 8.90
C TYR A 127 -12.58 -20.49 8.16
N ARG A 128 -11.64 -21.35 7.72
CA ARG A 128 -11.90 -22.68 7.18
C ARG A 128 -11.33 -23.74 8.12
N MET A 129 -12.15 -24.72 8.52
CA MET A 129 -11.71 -25.72 9.49
C MET A 129 -10.74 -26.70 8.81
N ASN A 130 -9.52 -26.82 9.36
CA ASN A 130 -8.47 -27.68 8.84
C ASN A 130 -8.91 -29.15 8.75
N LEU A 131 -8.37 -29.88 7.78
CA LEU A 131 -8.68 -31.30 7.55
C LEU A 131 -8.50 -32.16 8.81
N LYS A 132 -7.42 -31.94 9.57
CA LYS A 132 -7.16 -32.66 10.83
C LYS A 132 -8.31 -32.56 11.84
N LYS A 133 -8.95 -31.40 11.98
CA LYS A 133 -10.10 -31.21 12.89
C LYS A 133 -11.36 -31.88 12.33
N ARG A 134 -11.53 -31.91 11.00
CA ARG A 134 -12.63 -32.61 10.32
C ARG A 134 -12.52 -34.13 10.44
N MET A 135 -11.31 -34.68 10.58
CA MET A 135 -11.11 -36.12 10.83
C MET A 135 -11.78 -36.61 12.10
N LEU A 136 -12.13 -35.72 13.03
CA LEU A 136 -12.91 -36.08 14.21
C LEU A 136 -14.29 -36.68 13.87
N ALA A 137 -14.82 -36.42 12.68
CA ALA A 137 -16.06 -37.01 12.19
C ALA A 137 -15.93 -38.52 11.89
N VAL A 138 -14.71 -39.05 11.73
CA VAL A 138 -14.49 -40.49 11.49
C VAL A 138 -15.02 -41.33 12.65
N ILE A 139 -14.88 -40.85 13.90
CA ILE A 139 -15.33 -41.59 15.08
C ILE A 139 -16.85 -41.85 15.05
N PRO A 140 -17.73 -40.83 14.94
CA PRO A 140 -19.17 -41.08 14.87
C PRO A 140 -19.60 -41.76 13.57
N ILE A 141 -18.86 -41.64 12.47
CA ILE A 141 -19.12 -42.42 11.24
C ILE A 141 -18.92 -43.91 11.51
N VAL A 142 -17.81 -44.30 12.13
CA VAL A 142 -17.52 -45.70 12.47
C VAL A 142 -18.52 -46.23 13.50
N LEU A 143 -18.82 -45.46 14.55
CA LEU A 143 -19.83 -45.85 15.55
C LEU A 143 -21.22 -46.03 14.92
N PHE A 144 -21.62 -45.10 14.05
CA PHE A 144 -22.90 -45.21 13.33
C PHE A 144 -22.93 -46.43 12.40
N ALA A 145 -21.83 -46.71 11.69
CA ALA A 145 -21.71 -47.90 10.87
C ALA A 145 -21.89 -49.18 11.70
N CYS A 146 -21.25 -49.27 12.87
CA CYS A 146 -21.45 -50.40 13.78
C CYS A 146 -22.91 -50.52 14.28
N VAL A 147 -23.62 -49.40 14.46
CA VAL A 147 -25.04 -49.44 14.85
C VAL A 147 -25.90 -49.97 13.71
N ILE A 148 -25.71 -49.49 12.48
CA ILE A 148 -26.55 -49.92 11.35
C ILE A 148 -26.28 -51.39 10.96
N THR A 149 -25.05 -51.88 11.18
CA THR A 149 -24.67 -53.28 10.96
C THR A 149 -24.90 -54.18 12.17
N ASN A 150 -25.61 -53.71 13.20
CA ASN A 150 -25.73 -54.45 14.45
C ASN A 150 -26.33 -55.85 14.28
N ASP A 151 -27.22 -56.06 13.31
CA ASP A 151 -27.79 -57.38 13.03
C ASP A 151 -26.72 -58.45 12.66
N LEU A 152 -25.51 -58.04 12.22
CA LEU A 152 -24.40 -58.94 11.89
C LEU A 152 -23.59 -59.39 13.11
N HIS A 153 -23.44 -58.54 14.13
CA HIS A 153 -22.47 -58.74 15.21
C HIS A 153 -23.04 -58.62 16.62
N GLN A 154 -24.19 -57.96 16.79
CA GLN A 154 -24.91 -57.76 18.06
C GLN A 154 -24.11 -57.12 19.22
N HIS A 155 -22.92 -56.58 18.94
CA HIS A 155 -22.09 -55.85 19.91
C HIS A 155 -22.60 -54.46 20.34
N VAL A 156 -23.65 -53.91 19.72
CA VAL A 156 -24.34 -52.70 20.22
C VAL A 156 -25.58 -53.11 21.01
N PHE A 157 -26.43 -53.93 20.40
CA PHE A 157 -27.61 -54.51 21.02
C PHE A 157 -27.63 -56.02 20.78
N ALA A 158 -27.64 -56.78 21.87
CA ALA A 158 -27.82 -58.22 21.83
C ALA A 158 -29.27 -58.57 22.14
N PHE A 159 -29.94 -59.20 21.17
CA PHE A 159 -31.34 -59.59 21.28
C PHE A 159 -31.48 -60.84 22.15
N SER A 160 -32.47 -60.86 23.04
CA SER A 160 -32.67 -62.00 23.96
C SER A 160 -32.96 -63.31 23.24
N SER A 161 -33.53 -63.26 22.04
CA SER A 161 -33.78 -64.41 21.16
C SER A 161 -32.57 -64.82 20.31
N GLY A 162 -31.49 -64.03 20.30
CA GLY A 162 -30.32 -64.21 19.44
C GLY A 162 -30.56 -63.93 17.94
N VAL A 163 -31.82 -63.84 17.50
CA VAL A 163 -32.21 -63.58 16.11
C VAL A 163 -32.89 -62.22 16.01
N PRO A 164 -32.37 -61.29 15.18
CA PRO A 164 -33.03 -60.00 14.96
C PRO A 164 -34.44 -60.20 14.38
N GLY A 165 -35.48 -59.66 15.04
CA GLY A 165 -36.84 -59.59 14.50
C GLY A 165 -37.82 -60.70 14.87
N VAL A 166 -37.47 -61.64 15.77
CA VAL A 166 -38.40 -62.69 16.24
C VAL A 166 -38.20 -62.97 17.74
N PRO A 167 -39.25 -63.11 18.58
CA PRO A 167 -40.64 -62.68 18.42
C PRO A 167 -40.89 -61.23 18.90
N ASP A 168 -39.88 -60.57 19.47
CA ASP A 168 -39.98 -59.22 20.00
C ASP A 168 -38.66 -58.44 19.83
N ASN A 169 -38.72 -57.22 19.31
CA ASN A 169 -37.58 -56.29 19.21
C ASN A 169 -37.36 -55.47 20.49
N TYR A 170 -38.24 -55.58 21.50
CA TYR A 170 -38.16 -54.82 22.76
C TYR A 170 -37.29 -55.50 23.82
N SER A 171 -37.03 -56.81 23.72
CA SER A 171 -36.15 -57.53 24.65
C SER A 171 -34.71 -57.59 24.12
N TYR A 172 -33.88 -56.67 24.62
CA TYR A 172 -32.46 -56.61 24.27
C TYR A 172 -31.60 -56.13 25.45
N SER A 173 -30.31 -56.47 25.40
CA SER A 173 -29.31 -56.01 26.35
C SER A 173 -28.35 -55.00 25.69
N HIS A 174 -27.88 -54.05 26.49
CA HIS A 174 -26.92 -53.03 26.07
C HIS A 174 -25.49 -53.58 26.16
N CYS A 175 -24.78 -53.61 25.03
CA CYS A 175 -23.42 -54.14 24.95
C CYS A 175 -22.35 -53.03 24.94
N LEU A 176 -21.07 -53.40 24.85
CA LEU A 176 -19.93 -52.47 24.98
C LEU A 176 -20.02 -51.26 24.02
N LEU A 177 -20.33 -51.47 22.73
CA LEU A 177 -20.35 -50.39 21.74
C LEU A 177 -21.47 -49.37 21.99
N TYR A 178 -22.55 -49.77 22.66
CA TYR A 178 -23.59 -48.85 23.13
C TYR A 178 -23.02 -47.88 24.17
N PHE A 179 -22.27 -48.37 25.16
CA PHE A 179 -21.64 -47.52 26.18
C PHE A 179 -20.53 -46.64 25.59
N VAL A 180 -19.77 -47.13 24.61
CA VAL A 180 -18.80 -46.32 23.86
C VAL A 180 -19.50 -45.16 23.13
N SER A 181 -20.68 -45.42 22.54
CA SER A 181 -21.49 -44.39 21.89
C SER A 181 -21.98 -43.33 22.89
N ILE A 182 -22.41 -43.73 24.09
CA ILE A 182 -22.77 -42.80 25.17
C ILE A 182 -21.57 -41.96 25.60
N LEU A 183 -20.42 -42.60 25.85
CA LEU A 183 -19.21 -41.92 26.26
C LEU A 183 -18.78 -40.86 25.22
N TRP A 184 -18.90 -41.19 23.94
CA TRP A 184 -18.66 -40.25 22.85
C TRP A 184 -19.59 -39.04 22.90
N MET A 185 -20.91 -39.26 23.02
CA MET A 185 -21.92 -38.19 23.08
C MET A 185 -21.67 -37.26 24.27
N VAL A 186 -21.51 -37.83 25.47
CA VAL A 186 -21.25 -37.08 26.71
C VAL A 186 -19.93 -36.32 26.62
N GLY A 187 -18.88 -36.98 26.13
CA GLY A 187 -17.56 -36.37 25.92
C GLY A 187 -17.60 -35.17 24.98
N CYS A 188 -18.34 -35.27 23.86
CA CYS A 188 -18.53 -34.17 22.93
C CYS A 188 -19.27 -32.98 23.56
N ILE A 189 -20.36 -33.23 24.29
CA ILE A 189 -21.13 -32.19 24.99
C ILE A 189 -20.24 -31.48 26.01
N LEU A 190 -19.58 -32.23 26.90
CA LEU A 190 -18.71 -31.66 27.94
C LEU A 190 -17.56 -30.86 27.32
N CYS A 191 -16.89 -31.41 26.31
CA CYS A 191 -15.80 -30.72 25.64
C CYS A 191 -16.28 -29.43 24.96
N SER A 192 -17.43 -29.46 24.26
CA SER A 192 -18.00 -28.27 23.63
C SER A 192 -18.28 -27.17 24.65
N LEU A 193 -18.87 -27.50 25.81
CA LEU A 193 -19.18 -26.56 26.88
C LEU A 193 -17.91 -26.00 27.54
N ILE A 194 -16.91 -26.83 27.80
CA ILE A 194 -15.61 -26.40 28.33
C ILE A 194 -14.92 -25.45 27.33
N CYS A 195 -14.96 -25.76 26.03
CA CYS A 195 -14.43 -24.89 24.99
C CYS A 195 -15.18 -23.56 24.92
N PHE A 196 -16.51 -23.57 24.97
CA PHE A 196 -17.32 -22.36 25.03
C PHE A 196 -16.96 -21.51 26.26
N TRP A 197 -16.74 -22.14 27.41
CA TRP A 197 -16.35 -21.46 28.65
C TRP A 197 -14.99 -20.78 28.51
N LYS A 198 -13.96 -21.53 28.09
CA LYS A 198 -12.59 -21.01 27.94
C LYS A 198 -12.48 -19.89 26.92
N LYS A 199 -13.26 -19.95 25.84
CA LYS A 199 -13.21 -18.97 24.74
C LYS A 199 -14.12 -17.76 24.94
N SER A 200 -15.01 -17.79 25.93
CA SER A 200 -15.95 -16.69 26.19
C SER A 200 -15.26 -15.50 26.87
N ARG A 201 -15.17 -14.36 26.17
CA ARG A 201 -14.52 -13.12 26.64
C ARG A 201 -15.53 -12.08 27.17
N ILE A 202 -16.54 -12.52 27.92
CA ILE A 202 -17.55 -11.59 28.44
C ILE A 202 -17.04 -10.94 29.73
N PRO A 203 -17.27 -9.64 29.95
CA PRO A 203 -17.21 -9.04 31.29
C PRO A 203 -18.60 -9.18 31.96
N GLY A 204 -18.69 -9.90 33.09
CA GLY A 204 -19.93 -9.97 33.91
C GLY A 204 -20.37 -11.37 34.41
N SER A 205 -21.11 -11.32 35.54
CA SER A 205 -21.68 -12.35 36.43
C SER A 205 -21.52 -13.83 36.02
N ASN A 206 -20.71 -14.56 36.79
CA ASN A 206 -20.48 -16.00 36.66
C ASN A 206 -21.76 -16.85 36.70
N LYS A 207 -22.81 -16.39 37.39
CA LYS A 207 -24.06 -17.16 37.56
C LYS A 207 -24.78 -17.45 36.23
N ARG A 208 -24.78 -16.50 35.28
CA ARG A 208 -25.41 -16.72 33.96
C ARG A 208 -24.63 -17.71 33.11
N ARG A 209 -23.31 -17.74 33.22
CA ARG A 209 -22.44 -18.65 32.43
C ARG A 209 -22.63 -20.12 32.78
N LEU A 210 -23.13 -20.42 33.98
CA LEU A 210 -23.38 -21.79 34.42
C LEU A 210 -24.70 -22.38 33.88
N MET A 211 -25.60 -21.55 33.33
CA MET A 211 -26.89 -22.00 32.78
C MET A 211 -26.76 -23.17 31.77
N PRO A 212 -25.93 -23.10 30.71
CA PRO A 212 -25.76 -24.23 29.79
C PRO A 212 -25.24 -25.51 30.45
N PHE A 213 -24.40 -25.38 31.49
CA PHE A 213 -23.89 -26.52 32.26
C PHE A 213 -25.01 -27.15 33.08
N GLY A 214 -25.86 -26.34 33.72
CA GLY A 214 -27.03 -26.84 34.44
C GLY A 214 -27.99 -27.62 33.54
N ILE A 215 -28.26 -27.11 32.32
CA ILE A 215 -29.12 -27.79 31.34
C ILE A 215 -28.45 -29.08 30.83
N ALA A 216 -27.13 -29.09 30.64
CA ALA A 216 -26.41 -30.30 30.26
C ALA A 216 -26.40 -31.37 31.36
N CYS A 217 -26.23 -30.96 32.63
CA CYS A 217 -26.39 -31.87 33.76
C CYS A 217 -27.81 -32.45 33.82
N LEU A 218 -28.84 -31.63 33.58
CA LEU A 218 -30.22 -32.10 33.48
C LEU A 218 -30.41 -33.10 32.34
N MET A 219 -29.76 -32.89 31.19
CA MET A 219 -29.79 -33.83 30.07
C MET A 219 -29.14 -35.18 30.42
N ILE A 220 -27.98 -35.17 31.08
CA ILE A 220 -27.30 -36.39 31.51
C ILE A 220 -28.14 -37.11 32.57
N LEU A 221 -28.69 -36.38 33.54
CA LEU A 221 -29.58 -36.95 34.57
C LEU A 221 -30.82 -37.60 33.94
N TYR A 222 -31.46 -36.92 32.99
CA TYR A 222 -32.59 -37.49 32.24
C TYR A 222 -32.20 -38.78 31.50
N ALA A 223 -31.03 -38.80 30.85
CA ALA A 223 -30.54 -40.00 30.16
C ALA A 223 -30.33 -41.19 31.12
N VAL A 224 -29.73 -40.95 32.29
CA VAL A 224 -29.52 -41.98 33.32
C VAL A 224 -30.84 -42.49 33.87
N LEU A 225 -31.77 -41.60 34.21
CA LEU A 225 -33.10 -41.95 34.72
C LEU A 225 -33.93 -42.73 33.68
N TYR A 226 -33.78 -42.39 32.41
CA TYR A 226 -34.44 -43.11 31.31
C TYR A 226 -33.86 -44.51 31.10
N LEU A 227 -32.54 -44.68 31.28
CA LEU A 227 -31.85 -45.97 31.23
C LEU A 227 -32.17 -46.87 32.42
N ALA A 228 -32.35 -46.29 33.62
CA ALA A 228 -32.72 -47.01 34.84
C ALA A 228 -34.21 -47.42 34.89
N ASP A 229 -34.97 -47.13 33.83
CA ASP A 229 -36.40 -47.44 33.66
C ASP A 229 -37.29 -47.01 34.84
N VAL A 230 -36.99 -45.83 35.43
CA VAL A 230 -37.74 -45.32 36.59
C VAL A 230 -39.20 -45.03 36.18
N SER A 231 -40.13 -45.73 36.83
CA SER A 231 -41.57 -45.61 36.65
C SER A 231 -42.06 -44.20 37.01
N GLY A 232 -42.27 -43.37 35.98
CA GLY A 232 -42.72 -41.98 36.12
C GLY A 232 -41.98 -41.01 35.19
N VAL A 233 -40.74 -41.30 34.82
CA VAL A 233 -39.95 -40.42 33.93
C VAL A 233 -40.50 -40.44 32.51
N ARG A 234 -40.80 -41.63 31.99
CA ARG A 234 -41.47 -41.80 30.69
C ARG A 234 -42.89 -41.24 30.70
N TRP A 235 -43.61 -41.41 31.80
CA TRP A 235 -44.95 -40.85 31.98
C TRP A 235 -44.95 -39.32 31.94
N LEU A 236 -44.04 -38.67 32.67
CA LEU A 236 -44.00 -37.20 32.77
C LEU A 236 -43.33 -36.56 31.53
N PHE A 237 -42.10 -36.92 31.21
CA PHE A 237 -41.30 -36.24 30.17
C PHE A 237 -41.50 -36.79 28.76
N GLY A 238 -42.02 -38.01 28.64
CA GLY A 238 -42.45 -38.59 27.38
C GLY A 238 -41.32 -39.08 26.51
N ASP A 239 -41.47 -38.80 25.21
CA ASP A 239 -40.58 -39.31 24.19
C ASP A 239 -39.18 -38.74 24.33
N MET A 240 -38.23 -39.66 24.51
CA MET A 240 -36.82 -39.39 24.63
C MET A 240 -36.28 -38.47 23.52
N ASN A 241 -36.69 -38.69 22.26
CA ASN A 241 -36.21 -37.92 21.11
C ASN A 241 -36.59 -36.44 21.21
N VAL A 242 -37.83 -36.15 21.59
CA VAL A 242 -38.34 -34.77 21.72
C VAL A 242 -37.64 -34.08 22.88
N MET A 243 -37.54 -34.75 24.03
CA MET A 243 -36.89 -34.18 25.22
C MET A 243 -35.42 -33.86 24.95
N PHE A 244 -34.67 -34.75 24.29
CA PHE A 244 -33.29 -34.47 23.89
C PHE A 244 -33.19 -33.31 22.90
N CYS A 245 -34.06 -33.23 21.89
CA CYS A 245 -34.06 -32.09 20.96
C CYS A 245 -34.33 -30.76 21.69
N LEU A 246 -35.30 -30.74 22.62
CA LEU A 246 -35.60 -29.56 23.45
C LEU A 246 -34.41 -29.17 24.32
N LEU A 247 -33.76 -30.14 24.96
CA LEU A 247 -32.59 -29.90 25.81
C LEU A 247 -31.37 -29.44 24.99
N TYR A 248 -31.11 -30.01 23.81
CA TYR A 248 -30.05 -29.52 22.91
C TYR A 248 -30.33 -28.09 22.47
N ALA A 249 -31.54 -27.80 22.01
CA ALA A 249 -31.93 -26.45 21.64
C ALA A 249 -31.79 -25.48 22.82
N ALA A 250 -32.18 -25.89 24.04
CA ALA A 250 -32.02 -25.10 25.25
C ALA A 250 -30.54 -24.87 25.62
N ILE A 251 -29.67 -25.87 25.47
CA ILE A 251 -28.22 -25.71 25.69
C ILE A 251 -27.68 -24.65 24.72
N TYR A 252 -27.89 -24.79 23.42
CA TYR A 252 -27.36 -23.84 22.43
C TYR A 252 -27.98 -22.45 22.57
N GLU A 253 -29.29 -22.36 22.83
CA GLU A 253 -29.98 -21.09 23.08
C GLU A 253 -29.46 -20.42 24.35
N SER A 254 -29.16 -21.18 25.41
CA SER A 254 -28.54 -20.65 26.62
C SER A 254 -27.09 -20.19 26.38
N CYS A 255 -26.33 -20.89 25.53
CA CYS A 255 -25.00 -20.44 25.10
C CYS A 255 -25.07 -19.13 24.29
N ILE A 256 -26.09 -18.94 23.45
CA ILE A 256 -26.33 -17.69 22.69
C ILE A 256 -26.77 -16.57 23.64
N TYR A 257 -27.73 -16.84 24.53
CA TYR A 257 -28.25 -15.88 25.51
C TYR A 257 -27.16 -15.40 26.46
N CYS A 258 -26.32 -16.31 26.94
CA CYS A 258 -25.16 -16.01 27.75
C CYS A 258 -23.98 -15.45 26.96
N ARG A 259 -24.14 -15.16 25.65
CA ARG A 259 -23.12 -14.62 24.73
C ARG A 259 -21.84 -15.45 24.61
N MET A 260 -21.88 -16.73 25.02
CA MET A 260 -20.78 -17.65 24.79
C MET A 260 -20.62 -17.89 23.29
N ILE A 261 -21.75 -18.07 22.58
CA ILE A 261 -21.81 -17.98 21.12
C ILE A 261 -22.15 -16.53 20.76
N GLN A 262 -21.29 -15.89 19.98
CA GLN A 262 -21.49 -14.50 19.56
C GLN A 262 -22.73 -14.40 18.67
N SER A 263 -23.66 -13.53 19.06
CA SER A 263 -24.87 -13.24 18.29
C SER A 263 -24.90 -11.77 17.88
N ASN A 264 -25.38 -11.54 16.66
CA ASN A 264 -25.66 -10.25 16.05
C ASN A 264 -26.79 -9.56 16.84
N THR A 265 -26.43 -8.87 17.91
CA THR A 265 -27.40 -8.14 18.75
C THR A 265 -26.89 -6.74 19.04
N GLY A 266 -27.77 -5.74 18.92
CA GLY A 266 -27.44 -4.35 19.26
C GLY A 266 -26.74 -3.55 18.16
N TYR A 267 -26.53 -4.09 16.95
CA TYR A 267 -25.92 -3.32 15.85
C TYR A 267 -26.78 -2.14 15.40
N ALA A 268 -28.10 -2.25 15.44
CA ALA A 268 -28.99 -1.11 15.20
C ALA A 268 -28.78 0.00 16.25
N GLU A 269 -28.68 -0.37 17.53
CA GLU A 269 -28.43 0.56 18.64
C GLU A 269 -27.03 1.18 18.52
N LEU A 270 -26.02 0.39 18.12
CA LEU A 270 -24.66 0.85 17.88
C LEU A 270 -24.63 1.83 16.70
N PHE A 271 -25.29 1.48 15.58
CA PHE A 271 -25.42 2.32 14.39
C PHE A 271 -26.14 3.63 14.72
N GLU A 272 -27.24 3.57 15.46
CA GLU A 272 -27.97 4.74 15.99
C GLU A 272 -27.06 5.63 16.84
N ALA A 273 -26.23 5.05 17.70
CA ALA A 273 -25.31 5.78 18.58
C ALA A 273 -24.00 6.24 17.91
N THR A 274 -23.77 5.90 16.63
CA THR A 274 -22.54 6.33 15.95
C THR A 274 -22.50 7.85 15.76
N THR A 275 -21.28 8.41 15.82
CA THR A 275 -21.00 9.80 15.49
C THR A 275 -20.97 10.07 13.99
N LEU A 276 -20.92 9.01 13.17
CA LEU A 276 -20.99 9.11 11.72
C LEU A 276 -22.41 9.49 11.32
N ALA A 277 -22.59 10.58 10.59
CA ALA A 277 -23.88 10.97 10.03
C ALA A 277 -24.22 10.04 8.85
N ALA A 278 -24.93 8.94 9.11
CA ALA A 278 -25.22 7.91 8.12
C ALA A 278 -26.66 7.36 8.24
N CYS A 279 -27.19 6.94 7.10
CA CYS A 279 -28.48 6.29 6.93
C CYS A 279 -28.30 5.00 6.11
N ILE A 280 -29.10 3.98 6.40
CA ILE A 280 -29.25 2.79 5.57
C ILE A 280 -30.63 2.83 4.96
N THR A 281 -30.70 2.61 3.65
CA THR A 281 -31.91 2.61 2.85
C THR A 281 -32.18 1.25 2.21
N ASP A 282 -33.44 0.98 1.91
CA ASP A 282 -33.83 -0.13 1.05
C ASP A 282 -33.49 0.15 -0.43
N ARG A 283 -33.97 -0.69 -1.36
CA ARG A 283 -33.71 -0.52 -2.79
C ARG A 283 -34.52 0.63 -3.39
N GLU A 284 -35.63 0.95 -2.75
CA GLU A 284 -36.58 1.99 -3.13
C GLU A 284 -36.20 3.37 -2.57
N GLY A 285 -35.20 3.44 -1.68
CA GLY A 285 -34.65 4.66 -1.10
C GLY A 285 -35.29 5.08 0.23
N HIS A 286 -36.12 4.24 0.85
CA HIS A 286 -36.67 4.49 2.18
C HIS A 286 -35.66 4.18 3.28
N ILE A 287 -35.56 5.08 4.26
CA ILE A 287 -34.60 4.95 5.37
C ILE A 287 -35.07 3.87 6.35
N VAL A 288 -34.28 2.81 6.46
CA VAL A 288 -34.50 1.67 7.38
C VAL A 288 -33.79 1.91 8.72
N LEU A 289 -32.57 2.43 8.70
CA LEU A 289 -31.78 2.76 9.89
C LEU A 289 -31.15 4.14 9.74
N ARG A 290 -31.05 4.87 10.84
CA ARG A 290 -30.52 6.24 10.87
C ARG A 290 -29.64 6.42 12.12
N SER A 291 -28.45 6.97 11.96
CA SER A 291 -27.63 7.41 13.09
C SER A 291 -28.16 8.71 13.70
N GLN A 292 -27.94 8.93 15.00
CA GLN A 292 -28.32 10.17 15.67
C GLN A 292 -27.60 11.39 15.10
N ALA A 293 -26.39 11.20 14.56
CA ALA A 293 -25.62 12.26 13.91
C ALA A 293 -26.17 12.64 12.53
N ALA A 294 -27.01 11.81 11.90
CA ALA A 294 -27.61 12.10 10.60
C ALA A 294 -28.82 13.04 10.74
N LYS A 295 -28.81 14.16 9.99
CA LYS A 295 -29.93 15.12 9.97
C LYS A 295 -31.19 14.49 9.36
N ALA A 296 -32.36 15.04 9.69
CA ALA A 296 -33.65 14.50 9.24
C ALA A 296 -33.80 14.50 7.71
N ASP A 297 -33.18 15.46 7.04
CA ASP A 297 -33.31 15.75 5.60
C ASP A 297 -32.17 15.14 4.76
N VAL A 298 -31.71 13.93 5.10
CA VAL A 298 -30.71 13.23 4.28
C VAL A 298 -31.37 12.75 2.99
N ILE A 299 -31.11 13.48 1.89
CA ILE A 299 -31.51 13.08 0.55
C ILE A 299 -30.62 11.90 0.13
N CYS A 300 -31.23 10.78 -0.23
CA CYS A 300 -30.52 9.60 -0.67
C CYS A 300 -30.21 9.73 -2.17
N PRO A 301 -28.93 9.72 -2.59
CA PRO A 301 -28.59 9.69 -4.00
C PRO A 301 -29.16 8.41 -4.62
N GLN A 302 -30.04 8.53 -5.63
CA GLN A 302 -30.54 7.36 -6.38
C GLN A 302 -29.44 6.68 -7.22
N GLN A 303 -28.27 7.32 -7.36
CA GLN A 303 -27.10 6.80 -8.06
C GLN A 303 -25.91 6.64 -7.10
N VAL A 304 -25.12 5.58 -7.31
CA VAL A 304 -23.88 5.34 -6.55
C VAL A 304 -22.90 6.47 -6.84
N GLY A 305 -22.48 7.19 -5.81
CA GLY A 305 -21.52 8.28 -5.95
C GLY A 305 -21.54 9.27 -4.79
N SER A 306 -20.77 10.34 -4.93
CA SER A 306 -20.75 11.45 -3.98
C SER A 306 -21.35 12.70 -4.60
N ILE A 307 -22.37 13.27 -3.96
CA ILE A 307 -22.97 14.56 -4.34
C ILE A 307 -22.53 15.62 -3.33
N LEU A 308 -22.09 16.77 -3.83
CA LEU A 308 -21.88 17.94 -2.96
C LEU A 308 -23.25 18.51 -2.58
N TYR A 309 -23.57 18.43 -1.30
CA TYR A 309 -24.77 18.99 -0.71
C TYR A 309 -24.46 20.33 -0.05
N LYS A 310 -25.53 21.11 0.20
CA LYS A 310 -25.52 22.45 0.79
C LYS A 310 -24.55 22.56 1.99
N ASP A 311 -23.87 23.70 2.12
CA ASP A 311 -22.90 24.01 3.18
C ASP A 311 -21.61 23.15 3.21
N GLU A 312 -21.06 22.79 2.04
CA GLU A 312 -19.81 21.99 1.91
C GLU A 312 -19.91 20.61 2.62
N MET A 313 -21.11 20.05 2.65
CA MET A 313 -21.36 18.69 3.12
C MET A 313 -21.37 17.75 1.91
N ARG A 314 -20.46 16.79 1.85
CA ARG A 314 -20.48 15.73 0.82
C ARG A 314 -21.39 14.60 1.30
N ILE A 315 -22.40 14.26 0.51
CA ILE A 315 -23.21 13.06 0.72
C ILE A 315 -22.68 11.97 -0.21
N SER A 316 -22.29 10.83 0.35
CA SER A 316 -21.78 9.68 -0.41
C SER A 316 -22.69 8.48 -0.22
N SER A 317 -22.82 7.64 -1.26
CA SER A 317 -23.62 6.41 -1.23
C SER A 317 -22.82 5.19 -1.70
N ALA A 318 -23.05 4.03 -1.06
CA ALA A 318 -22.49 2.75 -1.47
C ALA A 318 -23.53 1.62 -1.40
N PRO A 319 -23.51 0.66 -2.34
CA PRO A 319 -24.48 -0.43 -2.37
C PRO A 319 -24.20 -1.49 -1.30
N ILE A 320 -25.27 -2.03 -0.72
CA ILE A 320 -25.25 -3.16 0.22
C ILE A 320 -26.26 -4.23 -0.18
N SER A 321 -26.14 -5.44 0.39
CA SER A 321 -27.11 -6.53 0.17
C SER A 321 -28.49 -6.16 0.76
N GLY A 322 -29.31 -5.47 -0.02
CA GLY A 322 -30.66 -5.04 0.37
C GLY A 322 -30.96 -3.54 0.15
N GLY A 323 -30.02 -2.75 -0.36
CA GLY A 323 -30.22 -1.32 -0.60
C GLY A 323 -28.90 -0.55 -0.61
N TYR A 324 -28.86 0.61 0.04
CA TYR A 324 -27.69 1.50 0.04
C TYR A 324 -27.37 2.03 1.44
N VAL A 325 -26.08 2.22 1.72
CA VAL A 325 -25.62 3.05 2.84
C VAL A 325 -25.29 4.44 2.32
N VAL A 326 -25.77 5.47 2.99
CA VAL A 326 -25.57 6.88 2.68
C VAL A 326 -24.93 7.55 3.88
N TRP A 327 -23.85 8.31 3.70
CA TRP A 327 -23.20 9.06 4.78
C TRP A 327 -22.83 10.48 4.36
N GLN A 328 -22.68 11.36 5.35
CA GLN A 328 -22.40 12.77 5.17
C GLN A 328 -21.05 13.13 5.79
N ASP A 329 -20.18 13.76 4.99
CA ASP A 329 -18.86 14.22 5.39
C ASP A 329 -18.78 15.75 5.27
N ASN A 330 -18.25 16.42 6.29
CA ASN A 330 -17.99 17.86 6.23
C ASN A 330 -16.64 18.10 5.54
N ILE A 331 -16.65 18.68 4.34
CA ILE A 331 -15.43 18.93 3.57
C ILE A 331 -14.95 20.40 3.64
N ARG A 332 -15.52 21.22 4.52
CA ARG A 332 -15.18 22.65 4.65
C ARG A 332 -13.70 22.91 4.89
N GLN A 333 -13.08 22.12 5.78
CA GLN A 333 -11.66 22.26 6.06
C GLN A 333 -10.80 21.94 4.84
N LEU A 334 -11.19 20.94 4.05
CA LEU A 334 -10.49 20.55 2.81
C LEU A 334 -10.64 21.62 1.72
N SER A 335 -11.86 22.15 1.55
CA SER A 335 -12.16 23.25 0.62
C SER A 335 -11.34 24.50 0.97
N GLN A 336 -11.34 24.92 2.24
CA GLN A 336 -10.54 26.05 2.72
C GLN A 336 -9.04 25.85 2.52
N LEU A 337 -8.54 24.63 2.76
CA LEU A 337 -7.14 24.30 2.52
C LEU A 337 -6.78 24.38 1.03
N GLN A 338 -7.65 23.90 0.15
CA GLN A 338 -7.45 23.98 -1.30
C GLN A 338 -7.37 25.43 -1.78
N VAL A 339 -8.25 26.30 -1.28
CA VAL A 339 -8.23 27.75 -1.58
C VAL A 339 -6.94 28.41 -1.07
N ARG A 340 -6.48 28.03 0.13
CA ARG A 340 -5.22 28.57 0.68
C ARG A 340 -4.01 28.11 -0.13
N LEU A 341 -3.98 26.85 -0.54
CA LEU A 341 -2.90 26.30 -1.37
C LEU A 341 -2.86 26.93 -2.75
N SER A 342 -4.02 27.16 -3.39
CA SER A 342 -4.08 27.82 -4.69
C SER A 342 -3.58 29.27 -4.61
N LYS A 343 -3.98 30.01 -3.56
CA LYS A 343 -3.48 31.37 -3.31
C LYS A 343 -1.95 31.38 -3.11
N ASN A 344 -1.42 30.48 -2.28
CA ASN A 344 0.03 30.38 -2.06
C ASN A 344 0.79 30.02 -3.34
N ARG A 345 0.23 29.12 -4.17
CA ARG A 345 0.83 28.74 -5.45
C ARG A 345 0.93 29.92 -6.40
N MET A 346 -0.09 30.79 -6.46
CA MET A 346 -0.06 32.01 -7.27
C MET A 346 1.05 32.97 -6.79
N VAL A 347 1.12 33.23 -5.48
CA VAL A 347 2.15 34.12 -4.89
C VAL A 347 3.57 33.60 -5.16
N LEU A 348 3.81 32.30 -4.98
CA LEU A 348 5.12 31.69 -5.25
C LEU A 348 5.51 31.78 -6.73
N HIS A 349 4.55 31.59 -7.65
CA HIS A 349 4.80 31.70 -9.07
C HIS A 349 5.18 33.13 -9.47
N GLU A 350 4.47 34.13 -8.93
CA GLU A 350 4.78 35.54 -9.16
C GLU A 350 6.17 35.92 -8.62
N ASN A 351 6.50 35.50 -7.40
CA ASN A 351 7.80 35.75 -6.79
C ASN A 351 8.94 35.09 -7.57
N LYS A 352 8.74 33.85 -8.04
CA LYS A 352 9.73 33.17 -8.88
C LYS A 352 10.00 33.96 -10.16
N LYS A 353 8.94 34.45 -10.82
CA LYS A 353 9.07 35.26 -12.05
C LYS A 353 9.86 36.54 -11.79
N LYS A 354 9.51 37.30 -10.74
CA LYS A 354 10.23 38.52 -10.34
C LYS A 354 11.70 38.25 -10.04
N LEU A 355 12.01 37.16 -9.31
CA LEU A 355 13.38 36.80 -8.98
C LEU A 355 14.18 36.42 -10.24
N GLN A 356 13.57 35.70 -11.17
CA GLN A 356 14.22 35.30 -12.43
C GLN A 356 14.52 36.52 -13.32
N GLU A 357 13.59 37.48 -13.41
CA GLU A 357 13.80 38.74 -14.12
C GLU A 357 14.92 39.57 -13.49
N ALA A 358 14.91 39.74 -12.16
CA ALA A 358 15.95 40.45 -11.42
C ALA A 358 17.34 39.79 -11.62
N TYR A 359 17.40 38.45 -11.55
CA TYR A 359 18.62 37.70 -11.80
C TYR A 359 19.17 37.93 -13.22
N LEU A 360 18.32 37.90 -14.24
CA LEU A 360 18.73 38.13 -15.63
C LEU A 360 19.27 39.55 -15.84
N VAL A 361 18.63 40.56 -15.24
CA VAL A 361 19.11 41.95 -15.27
C VAL A 361 20.47 42.06 -14.58
N GLN A 362 20.59 41.50 -13.38
CA GLN A 362 21.82 41.54 -12.62
C GLN A 362 22.98 40.83 -13.34
N LYS A 363 22.72 39.68 -13.95
CA LYS A 363 23.71 38.96 -14.77
C LYS A 363 24.22 39.83 -15.92
N LYS A 364 23.31 40.44 -16.69
CA LYS A 364 23.68 41.33 -17.80
C LYS A 364 24.47 42.55 -17.33
N LEU A 365 24.10 43.12 -16.19
CA LEU A 365 24.84 44.23 -15.60
C LEU A 365 26.26 43.81 -15.24
N TYR A 366 26.45 42.67 -14.57
CA TYR A 366 27.79 42.18 -14.26
C TYR A 366 28.61 41.89 -15.51
N GLU A 367 28.03 41.26 -16.53
CA GLU A 367 28.70 41.01 -17.82
C GLU A 367 29.14 42.32 -18.49
N LEU A 368 28.29 43.35 -18.50
CA LEU A 368 28.62 44.66 -19.06
C LEU A 368 29.68 45.40 -18.23
N THR A 369 29.56 45.38 -16.90
CA THR A 369 30.54 46.00 -16.00
C THR A 369 31.91 45.38 -16.17
N GLU A 370 31.99 44.05 -16.23
CA GLU A 370 33.26 43.35 -16.41
C GLU A 370 33.83 43.58 -17.81
N LYS A 371 32.99 43.56 -18.85
CA LYS A 371 33.41 43.91 -20.21
C LYS A 371 34.03 45.30 -20.25
N ASN A 372 33.35 46.32 -19.72
CA ASN A 372 33.86 47.69 -19.68
C ASN A 372 35.18 47.77 -18.91
N ARG A 373 35.26 47.15 -17.73
CA ARG A 373 36.49 47.08 -16.93
C ARG A 373 37.67 46.54 -17.73
N ILE A 374 37.46 45.48 -18.53
CA ILE A 374 38.51 44.88 -19.35
C ILE A 374 38.93 45.82 -20.49
N TYR A 375 37.97 46.47 -21.17
CA TYR A 375 38.29 47.43 -22.23
C TYR A 375 39.05 48.66 -21.69
N ASP A 376 38.61 49.22 -20.56
CA ASP A 376 39.25 50.39 -19.93
C ASP A 376 40.70 50.06 -19.53
N GLU A 377 40.96 48.85 -19.03
CA GLU A 377 42.31 48.40 -18.69
C GLU A 377 43.21 48.24 -19.92
N LEU A 378 42.67 47.72 -21.03
CA LEU A 378 43.40 47.59 -22.29
C LEU A 378 43.68 48.97 -22.91
N GLU A 379 42.70 49.88 -22.92
CA GLU A 379 42.86 51.24 -23.45
C GLU A 379 43.94 52.01 -22.67
N THR A 380 43.88 51.95 -21.33
CA THR A 380 44.90 52.58 -20.47
C THR A 380 46.30 52.04 -20.78
N ARG A 381 46.42 50.73 -20.98
CA ARG A 381 47.71 50.06 -21.14
C ARG A 381 48.36 50.29 -22.50
N TYR A 382 47.57 50.44 -23.58
CA TYR A 382 48.08 50.74 -24.92
C TYR A 382 47.92 52.22 -25.31
N ALA A 383 47.66 53.10 -24.34
CA ALA A 383 47.41 54.52 -24.57
C ALA A 383 48.59 55.19 -25.28
N GLU A 384 49.82 54.87 -24.88
CA GLU A 384 51.04 55.41 -25.46
C GLU A 384 51.24 54.96 -26.91
N GLN A 385 51.14 53.65 -27.18
CA GLN A 385 51.28 53.11 -28.54
C GLN A 385 50.16 53.61 -29.46
N THR A 386 48.94 53.75 -28.94
CA THR A 386 47.80 54.31 -29.69
C THR A 386 48.00 55.79 -30.00
N SER A 387 48.51 56.57 -29.03
CA SER A 387 48.89 57.97 -29.23
C SER A 387 49.99 58.09 -30.28
N HIS A 388 51.01 57.22 -30.22
CA HIS A 388 52.10 57.18 -31.19
C HIS A 388 51.57 56.88 -32.61
N ILE A 389 50.67 55.91 -32.79
CA ILE A 389 50.00 55.67 -34.08
C ILE A 389 49.25 56.92 -34.55
N ARG A 390 48.49 57.61 -33.68
CA ARG A 390 47.77 58.84 -34.05
C ARG A 390 48.73 59.94 -34.52
N GLN A 391 49.88 60.09 -33.86
CA GLN A 391 50.92 61.04 -34.26
C GLN A 391 51.53 60.67 -35.62
N LEU A 392 51.90 59.41 -35.83
CA LEU A 392 52.44 58.92 -37.10
C LEU A 392 51.42 59.12 -38.24
N VAL A 393 50.13 58.85 -37.99
CA VAL A 393 49.06 59.08 -38.98
C VAL A 393 48.89 60.57 -39.30
N ALA A 394 49.03 61.45 -38.32
CA ALA A 394 49.01 62.89 -38.56
C ALA A 394 50.21 63.35 -39.41
N GLN A 395 51.41 62.83 -39.13
CA GLN A 395 52.63 63.11 -39.89
C GLN A 395 52.54 62.60 -41.33
N CYS A 396 51.90 61.45 -41.56
CA CYS A 396 51.67 60.90 -42.90
C CYS A 396 50.90 61.84 -43.84
N LYS A 397 50.02 62.71 -43.30
CA LYS A 397 49.18 63.59 -44.13
C LYS A 397 49.97 64.66 -44.89
N ASN A 398 51.15 65.02 -44.37
CA ASN A 398 51.97 66.12 -44.89
C ASN A 398 53.37 65.66 -45.35
N ALA A 399 53.61 64.34 -45.40
CA ALA A 399 54.89 63.75 -45.76
C ALA A 399 55.03 63.57 -47.29
N ASP A 400 56.26 63.55 -47.79
CA ASP A 400 56.53 63.15 -49.18
C ASP A 400 56.30 61.63 -49.38
N SER A 401 56.34 61.15 -50.63
CA SER A 401 56.04 59.74 -50.93
C SER A 401 56.99 58.73 -50.26
N THR A 402 58.22 59.13 -49.93
CA THR A 402 59.23 58.23 -49.33
C THR A 402 59.03 58.16 -47.82
N GLU A 403 58.86 59.32 -47.19
CA GLU A 403 58.61 59.45 -45.75
C GLU A 403 57.21 58.93 -45.38
N GLN A 404 56.20 59.10 -46.25
CA GLN A 404 54.88 58.48 -46.07
C GLN A 404 54.98 56.95 -46.05
N LYS A 405 55.78 56.35 -46.93
CA LYS A 405 56.01 54.89 -46.94
C LYS A 405 56.70 54.44 -45.65
N ARG A 406 57.68 55.21 -45.17
CA ARG A 406 58.39 54.97 -43.89
C ARG A 406 57.44 54.98 -42.70
N LEU A 407 56.60 56.02 -42.58
CA LEU A 407 55.63 56.16 -41.50
C LEU A 407 54.53 55.08 -41.56
N MET A 408 54.09 54.67 -42.75
CA MET A 408 53.14 53.56 -42.93
C MET A 408 53.69 52.22 -42.43
N LYS A 409 54.98 51.93 -42.64
CA LYS A 409 55.64 50.74 -42.08
C LYS A 409 55.55 50.75 -40.55
N ARG A 410 55.87 51.89 -39.92
CA ARG A 410 55.80 52.05 -38.45
C ARG A 410 54.38 51.83 -37.92
N ILE A 411 53.37 52.40 -38.59
CA ILE A 411 51.96 52.21 -38.22
C ILE A 411 51.52 50.76 -38.36
N LEU A 412 51.94 50.07 -39.44
CA LEU A 412 51.59 48.67 -39.65
C LEU A 412 52.17 47.76 -38.56
N LEU A 413 53.45 47.93 -38.21
CA LEU A 413 54.09 47.14 -37.16
C LEU A 413 53.47 47.41 -35.78
N LEU A 414 53.29 48.69 -35.41
CA LEU A 414 52.64 49.08 -34.16
C LEU A 414 51.20 48.58 -34.07
N GLY A 415 50.42 48.73 -35.14
CA GLY A 415 49.03 48.27 -35.20
C GLY A 415 48.92 46.74 -35.09
N THR A 416 49.83 46.02 -35.74
CA THR A 416 49.92 44.55 -35.65
C THR A 416 50.29 44.11 -34.24
N TYR A 417 51.27 44.78 -33.63
CA TYR A 417 51.66 44.54 -32.24
C TYR A 417 50.49 44.76 -31.28
N ILE A 418 49.81 45.91 -31.32
CA ILE A 418 48.67 46.19 -30.43
C ILE A 418 47.60 45.12 -30.61
N LYS A 419 47.21 44.83 -31.86
CA LYS A 419 46.17 43.84 -32.16
C LYS A 419 46.51 42.46 -31.58
N ARG A 420 47.72 41.97 -31.84
CA ARG A 420 48.11 40.63 -31.39
C ARG A 420 48.39 40.57 -29.88
N SER A 421 48.99 41.62 -29.33
CA SER A 421 49.28 41.74 -27.89
C SER A 421 47.98 41.81 -27.07
N VAL A 422 46.93 42.50 -27.56
CA VAL A 422 45.59 42.49 -26.95
C VAL A 422 45.02 41.07 -26.93
N ASN A 423 45.06 40.36 -28.06
CA ASN A 423 44.58 38.97 -28.14
C ASN A 423 45.33 38.04 -27.17
N LEU A 424 46.67 38.12 -27.13
CA LEU A 424 47.48 37.35 -26.21
C LEU A 424 47.12 37.65 -24.75
N ARG A 425 46.85 38.91 -24.40
CA ARG A 425 46.44 39.27 -23.03
C ARG A 425 45.07 38.73 -22.64
N PHE A 426 44.13 38.62 -23.59
CA PHE A 426 42.88 37.88 -23.34
C PHE A 426 43.17 36.41 -23.06
N LEU A 427 44.01 35.77 -23.88
CA LEU A 427 44.39 34.38 -23.69
C LEU A 427 45.14 34.15 -22.36
N CYS A 428 46.04 35.06 -21.95
CA CYS A 428 46.76 34.98 -20.67
C CYS A 428 45.83 35.04 -19.44
N ARG A 429 44.61 35.58 -19.57
CA ARG A 429 43.63 35.63 -18.47
C ARG A 429 42.82 34.34 -18.34
N GLU A 430 42.68 33.62 -19.45
CA GLU A 430 41.89 32.40 -19.51
C GLU A 430 42.78 31.15 -19.39
N TYR A 431 44.02 31.23 -19.84
CA TYR A 431 44.96 30.12 -19.94
C TYR A 431 46.37 30.51 -19.47
N GLU A 432 46.95 29.70 -18.57
CA GLU A 432 48.34 29.85 -18.12
C GLU A 432 49.35 29.34 -19.17
N LEU A 433 49.01 28.27 -19.89
CA LEU A 433 49.82 27.63 -20.91
C LEU A 433 49.14 27.76 -22.28
N LEU A 434 49.83 28.36 -23.25
CA LEU A 434 49.36 28.49 -24.62
C LEU A 434 49.87 27.33 -25.49
N PRO A 435 49.02 26.77 -26.37
CA PRO A 435 49.44 25.71 -27.28
C PRO A 435 50.44 26.26 -28.31
N GLN A 436 51.26 25.38 -28.88
CA GLN A 436 52.26 25.73 -29.89
C GLN A 436 51.69 26.55 -31.05
N GLN A 437 50.44 26.30 -31.42
CA GLN A 437 49.76 27.01 -32.49
C GLN A 437 49.62 28.51 -32.21
N GLU A 438 49.41 28.92 -30.96
CA GLU A 438 49.34 30.34 -30.58
C GLU A 438 50.72 31.03 -30.62
N ILE A 439 51.79 30.28 -30.34
CA ILE A 439 53.18 30.77 -30.47
C ILE A 439 53.48 31.02 -31.94
N ARG A 440 53.17 30.02 -32.79
CA ARG A 440 53.34 30.11 -34.25
C ARG A 440 52.55 31.27 -34.82
N LEU A 441 51.26 31.38 -34.51
CA LEU A 441 50.41 32.47 -34.98
C LEU A 441 50.95 33.86 -34.59
N THR A 442 51.50 34.00 -33.38
CA THR A 442 52.08 35.27 -32.91
C THR A 442 53.30 35.67 -33.72
N VAL A 443 54.24 34.75 -33.88
CA VAL A 443 55.49 35.00 -34.61
C VAL A 443 55.20 35.15 -36.11
N ASP A 444 54.31 34.33 -36.68
CA ASP A 444 53.88 34.42 -38.08
C ASP A 444 53.17 35.75 -38.38
N GLU A 445 52.40 36.31 -37.45
CA GLU A 445 51.78 37.64 -37.62
C GLU A 445 52.83 38.75 -37.60
N ALA A 446 53.86 38.66 -36.74
CA ALA A 446 55.01 39.58 -36.78
C ALA A 446 55.78 39.47 -38.10
N VAL A 447 56.14 38.26 -38.51
CA VAL A 447 56.87 37.96 -39.75
C VAL A 447 56.11 38.51 -40.95
N ARG A 448 54.80 38.24 -41.07
CA ARG A 448 53.99 38.78 -42.16
C ARG A 448 53.97 40.30 -42.20
N ALA A 449 53.90 40.96 -41.05
CA ALA A 449 53.93 42.43 -40.99
C ALA A 449 55.29 43.00 -41.41
N MET A 450 56.40 42.37 -40.99
CA MET A 450 57.76 42.77 -41.37
C MET A 450 58.04 42.50 -42.86
N THR A 451 57.61 41.36 -43.40
CA THR A 451 57.69 41.07 -44.83
C THR A 451 56.89 42.05 -45.68
N ALA A 452 55.70 42.45 -45.23
CA ALA A 452 54.93 43.51 -45.89
C ALA A 452 55.64 44.88 -45.85
N CYS A 453 56.52 45.10 -44.88
CA CYS A 453 57.40 46.28 -44.81
C CYS A 453 58.64 46.18 -45.72
N GLY A 454 58.83 45.07 -46.42
CA GLY A 454 59.94 44.84 -47.37
C GLY A 454 61.18 44.19 -46.78
N THR A 455 61.10 43.62 -45.58
CA THR A 455 62.18 42.85 -44.94
C THR A 455 62.09 41.38 -45.33
N GLU A 456 63.23 40.75 -45.65
CA GLU A 456 63.27 39.30 -45.85
C GLU A 456 63.25 38.58 -44.48
N CYS A 457 62.11 37.96 -44.15
CA CYS A 457 61.94 37.30 -42.85
C CYS A 457 61.78 35.79 -43.00
N GLY A 458 62.49 35.03 -42.16
CA GLY A 458 62.35 33.58 -42.05
C GLY A 458 62.12 33.16 -40.60
N VAL A 459 61.36 32.07 -40.40
CA VAL A 459 61.13 31.51 -39.06
C VAL A 459 61.25 29.98 -39.07
N VAL A 460 61.89 29.45 -38.03
CA VAL A 460 61.95 28.01 -37.74
C VAL A 460 61.42 27.74 -36.33
N TYR A 461 60.49 26.80 -36.24
CA TYR A 461 59.89 26.37 -34.98
C TYR A 461 60.46 25.03 -34.56
N ARG A 462 61.05 24.98 -33.36
CA ARG A 462 61.55 23.77 -32.67
C ARG A 462 60.82 23.53 -31.34
N THR A 463 59.65 24.13 -31.16
CA THR A 463 58.83 23.96 -29.95
C THR A 463 58.18 22.58 -29.93
N THR A 464 58.26 21.87 -28.80
CA THR A 464 57.74 20.52 -28.60
C THR A 464 56.59 20.46 -27.58
N GLY A 465 56.36 21.55 -26.83
CA GLY A 465 55.27 21.65 -25.84
C GLY A 465 54.53 22.98 -25.83
N PRO A 466 53.48 23.11 -24.99
CA PRO A 466 52.85 24.40 -24.72
C PRO A 466 53.80 25.31 -23.92
N MET A 467 53.65 26.63 -24.08
CA MET A 467 54.50 27.65 -23.47
C MET A 467 53.70 28.56 -22.55
N HIS A 468 54.31 29.03 -21.46
CA HIS A 468 53.64 29.94 -20.54
C HIS A 468 53.19 31.22 -21.25
N ALA A 469 51.95 31.64 -21.04
CA ALA A 469 51.35 32.76 -21.79
C ALA A 469 52.13 34.08 -21.59
N THR A 470 52.69 34.27 -20.40
CA THR A 470 53.58 35.39 -20.07
C THR A 470 54.89 35.37 -20.84
N GLU A 471 55.43 34.18 -21.14
CA GLU A 471 56.64 34.04 -21.95
C GLU A 471 56.35 34.33 -23.42
N VAL A 472 55.22 33.86 -23.96
CA VAL A 472 54.80 34.20 -25.33
C VAL A 472 54.64 35.72 -25.51
N LEU A 473 54.05 36.39 -24.51
CA LEU A 473 53.92 37.85 -24.53
C LEU A 473 55.30 38.53 -24.50
N ARG A 474 56.22 38.06 -23.65
CA ARG A 474 57.58 38.58 -23.55
C ARG A 474 58.38 38.41 -24.83
N LEU A 475 58.28 37.26 -25.49
CA LEU A 475 58.92 37.02 -26.79
C LEU A 475 58.36 37.95 -27.87
N PHE A 476 57.06 38.19 -27.84
CA PHE A 476 56.43 39.13 -28.78
C PHE A 476 56.81 40.58 -28.52
N ASP A 477 56.94 40.99 -27.25
CA ASP A 477 57.46 42.30 -26.86
C ASP A 477 58.90 42.49 -27.37
N LEU A 478 59.76 41.47 -27.24
CA LEU A 478 61.13 41.50 -27.79
C LEU A 478 61.15 41.64 -29.32
N LEU A 479 60.29 40.90 -30.04
CA LEU A 479 60.16 41.05 -31.50
C LEU A 479 59.70 42.46 -31.89
N LYS A 480 58.79 43.06 -31.12
CA LYS A 480 58.34 44.43 -31.32
C LYS A 480 59.48 45.42 -31.10
N ASP A 481 60.28 45.26 -30.04
CA ASP A 481 61.38 46.17 -29.75
C ASP A 481 62.48 46.08 -30.83
N VAL A 482 62.83 44.87 -31.29
CA VAL A 482 63.76 44.67 -32.42
C VAL A 482 63.22 45.31 -33.69
N ALA A 483 61.94 45.09 -34.00
CA ALA A 483 61.33 45.63 -35.21
C ALA A 483 61.26 47.16 -35.19
N GLU A 484 60.98 47.79 -34.03
CA GLU A 484 60.96 49.26 -33.89
C GLU A 484 62.34 49.90 -34.08
N HIS A 485 63.38 49.32 -33.49
CA HIS A 485 64.74 49.88 -33.56
C HIS A 485 65.37 49.70 -34.95
N ALA A 486 65.03 48.62 -35.66
CA ALA A 486 65.62 48.31 -36.96
C ALA A 486 64.79 48.77 -38.17
N ILE A 487 63.55 49.24 -38.00
CA ILE A 487 62.53 49.33 -39.07
C ILE A 487 62.98 49.98 -40.40
N ASP A 488 63.86 50.98 -40.34
CA ASP A 488 64.26 51.75 -41.52
C ASP A 488 65.47 51.15 -42.25
N GLU A 489 66.25 50.32 -41.56
CA GLU A 489 67.55 49.79 -41.99
C GLU A 489 67.61 48.26 -41.97
N LEU A 490 66.48 47.60 -41.65
CA LEU A 490 66.36 46.15 -41.53
C LEU A 490 66.30 45.49 -42.91
N GLN A 491 67.33 44.71 -43.24
CA GLN A 491 67.46 43.99 -44.50
C GLN A 491 66.87 42.58 -44.39
N SER A 492 67.31 41.82 -43.39
CA SER A 492 66.83 40.45 -43.15
C SER A 492 66.66 40.15 -41.65
N LEU A 493 65.72 39.26 -41.34
CA LEU A 493 65.47 38.77 -39.98
C LEU A 493 65.16 37.27 -39.99
N PHE A 494 65.99 36.48 -39.32
CA PHE A 494 65.73 35.07 -39.10
C PHE A 494 65.41 34.80 -37.64
N ILE A 495 64.32 34.07 -37.39
CA ILE A 495 63.79 33.77 -36.05
C ILE A 495 63.84 32.26 -35.83
N SER A 496 64.48 31.81 -34.76
CA SER A 496 64.43 30.43 -34.28
C SER A 496 63.79 30.40 -32.91
N VAL A 497 62.66 29.68 -32.77
CA VAL A 497 61.96 29.55 -31.49
C VAL A 497 61.97 28.09 -31.06
N SER A 498 62.51 27.80 -29.88
CA SER A 498 62.50 26.48 -29.24
C SER A 498 61.74 26.53 -27.90
N ASP A 499 61.69 25.41 -27.18
CA ASP A 499 61.08 25.39 -25.84
C ASP A 499 61.91 26.13 -24.78
N SER A 500 63.24 26.25 -24.99
CA SER A 500 64.18 26.78 -24.00
C SER A 500 64.78 28.15 -24.36
N GLU A 501 64.70 28.57 -25.61
CA GLU A 501 65.25 29.84 -26.08
C GLU A 501 64.63 30.32 -27.40
N MET A 502 64.68 31.63 -27.61
CA MET A 502 64.45 32.28 -28.90
C MET A 502 65.70 33.01 -29.35
N ASP A 503 66.14 32.71 -30.57
CA ASP A 503 67.27 33.33 -31.23
C ASP A 503 66.79 34.15 -32.42
N LEU A 504 67.31 35.36 -32.54
CA LEU A 504 67.08 36.27 -33.65
C LEU A 504 68.43 36.58 -34.31
N SER A 505 68.50 36.39 -35.63
CA SER A 505 69.61 36.86 -36.45
C SER A 505 69.09 38.02 -37.29
N VAL A 506 69.63 39.22 -37.04
CA VAL A 506 69.11 40.48 -37.56
C VAL A 506 70.20 41.17 -38.38
N GLU A 507 69.94 41.40 -39.66
CA GLU A 507 70.84 42.14 -40.55
C GLU A 507 70.32 43.58 -40.68
N CYS A 508 70.96 44.50 -39.97
CA CYS A 508 70.61 45.92 -40.00
C CYS A 508 71.81 46.81 -39.64
N ALA A 509 71.82 48.04 -40.18
CA ALA A 509 72.82 49.03 -39.83
C ALA A 509 72.55 49.72 -38.47
N ALA A 510 71.33 49.59 -37.94
CA ALA A 510 70.94 50.14 -36.65
C ALA A 510 71.64 49.43 -35.47
N ASP A 511 71.98 50.18 -34.42
CA ASP A 511 72.60 49.65 -33.21
C ASP A 511 71.56 48.97 -32.31
N LEU A 512 71.61 47.64 -32.20
CA LEU A 512 70.72 46.83 -31.37
C LEU A 512 71.28 46.52 -29.98
N SER A 513 72.47 47.02 -29.63
CA SER A 513 73.07 46.81 -28.30
C SER A 513 72.21 47.33 -27.15
N VAL A 514 71.36 48.33 -27.42
CA VAL A 514 70.40 48.92 -26.48
C VAL A 514 69.36 47.91 -25.95
N LEU A 515 69.13 46.81 -26.68
CA LEU A 515 68.19 45.76 -26.30
C LEU A 515 68.77 44.73 -25.31
N ALA A 516 70.06 44.83 -24.98
CA ALA A 516 70.70 43.93 -24.02
C ALA A 516 70.11 44.12 -22.62
N THR A 517 69.58 43.03 -22.05
CA THR A 517 69.03 42.99 -20.69
C THR A 517 69.51 41.75 -19.97
N ARG A 518 69.20 41.61 -18.67
CA ARG A 518 69.59 40.43 -17.88
C ARG A 518 69.11 39.09 -18.47
N LYS A 519 68.06 39.10 -19.31
CA LYS A 519 67.48 37.91 -19.98
C LYS A 519 67.70 37.91 -21.51
N VAL A 520 68.33 38.93 -22.08
CA VAL A 520 68.52 39.10 -23.52
C VAL A 520 69.99 39.42 -23.78
N THR A 521 70.69 38.51 -24.46
CA THR A 521 72.09 38.71 -24.87
C THR A 521 72.13 39.19 -26.32
N VAL A 522 72.92 40.22 -26.59
CA VAL A 522 73.09 40.82 -27.93
C VAL A 522 74.57 40.81 -28.30
N CYS A 523 74.90 40.27 -29.48
CA CYS A 523 76.26 40.26 -30.04
C CYS A 523 76.21 40.71 -31.50
N ASN A 524 77.28 41.36 -31.99
CA ASN A 524 77.43 41.72 -33.41
C ASN A 524 78.63 40.97 -33.99
N GLU A 525 78.42 40.22 -35.07
CA GLU A 525 79.45 39.51 -35.81
C GLU A 525 79.37 39.93 -37.29
N ASP A 526 80.36 40.69 -37.76
CA ASP A 526 80.52 41.09 -39.18
C ASP A 526 79.25 41.68 -39.84
N GLY A 527 78.49 42.52 -39.12
CA GLY A 527 77.28 43.17 -39.63
C GLY A 527 75.97 42.41 -39.39
N LEU A 528 76.04 41.24 -38.75
CA LEU A 528 74.88 40.46 -38.30
C LEU A 528 74.73 40.56 -36.77
N TRP A 529 73.56 40.98 -36.31
CA TRP A 529 73.21 40.99 -34.89
C TRP A 529 72.59 39.66 -34.46
N LEU A 530 73.16 39.05 -33.43
CA LEU A 530 72.65 37.84 -32.80
C LEU A 530 72.03 38.20 -31.44
N ILE A 531 70.71 38.09 -31.35
CA ILE A 531 69.94 38.35 -30.14
C ILE A 531 69.40 37.02 -29.62
N ARG A 532 69.72 36.65 -28.39
CA ARG A 532 69.20 35.43 -27.77
C ARG A 532 68.48 35.73 -26.47
N THR A 533 67.37 35.05 -26.25
CA THR A 533 66.65 35.12 -24.98
C THR A 533 66.21 33.74 -24.51
N GLN A 534 66.49 33.43 -23.25
CA GLN A 534 66.09 32.15 -22.64
C GLN A 534 64.59 32.14 -22.35
N ILE A 535 63.93 31.02 -22.60
CA ILE A 535 62.52 30.75 -22.34
C ILE A 535 62.47 29.70 -21.23
N GLY A 536 61.69 29.99 -20.18
CA GLY A 536 61.62 29.13 -19.00
C GLY A 536 62.67 29.49 -17.95
N GLY A 537 62.17 29.82 -16.76
CA GLY A 537 62.89 30.11 -15.55
C GLY A 537 61.91 30.13 -14.38
#